data_AF-A0A847V533-F1
#
_entry.id   AF-A0A847V533-F1
#
_cell.length_a   1.000
_cell.length_b   1.000
_cell.length_c   1.000
_cell.angle_alpha   90.00
_cell.angle_beta   90.00
_cell.angle_gamma   90.00
#
_symmetry.space_group_name_H-M   'P 1'
#
loop_
_entity.id
_entity.type
_entity.pdbx_description
1 polymer ?
#
loop_
_entity_poly.entity_id
_entity_poly.type
_entity_poly.pdbx_seq_one_letter_code
_entity_poly.pdbx_strand_id
1 'polypeptide(L)'
;MVYTYTLTNDIGKVRLLVPDRVQTGAAFTDEEITALLALEGGDVYGGAAAACDVLANDEALAGKVISANGVSTNGVAVGQYFSAKAEKYRARIGSAGTAGGEWVGVASAAVDQFTDTQIGGTD
;
A
#
# COMPACT_ATOMS: atom_id res chain seq x y z
N MET A 1 -2.15 -12.60 20.91
CA MET A 1 -3.12 -11.90 20.06
C MET A 1 -3.70 -10.75 20.86
N VAL A 2 -2.89 -9.70 21.03
CA VAL A 2 -3.29 -8.47 21.72
C VAL A 2 -3.43 -7.35 20.68
N TYR A 3 -4.35 -6.43 20.92
CA TYR A 3 -4.56 -5.25 20.08
C TYR A 3 -4.36 -4.02 20.96
N THR A 4 -3.37 -3.20 20.61
CA THR A 4 -3.08 -1.96 21.31
C THR A 4 -2.98 -0.81 20.31
N TYR A 5 -3.70 0.27 20.59
CA TYR A 5 -3.60 1.50 19.81
C TYR A 5 -2.96 2.61 20.66
N THR A 6 -1.64 2.66 20.63
CA THR A 6 -0.85 3.69 21.32
C THR A 6 0.12 4.35 20.34
N LEU A 7 -0.13 5.62 20.01
CA LEU A 7 0.62 6.36 18.98
C LEU A 7 2.08 6.67 19.33
N THR A 8 2.47 6.54 20.60
CA THR A 8 3.86 6.69 21.01
C THR A 8 4.73 5.51 20.57
N ASN A 9 4.11 4.34 20.38
CA ASN A 9 4.79 3.11 19.99
C ASN A 9 4.80 2.96 18.48
N ASP A 10 5.84 2.32 17.95
CA ASP A 10 5.98 2.11 16.50
C ASP A 10 4.86 1.24 15.93
N ILE A 11 4.34 0.28 16.72
CA ILE A 11 3.13 -0.49 16.39
C ILE A 11 1.93 0.42 16.12
N GLY A 12 1.67 1.40 16.99
CA GLY A 12 0.56 2.33 16.82
C GLY A 12 0.74 3.26 15.62
N LYS A 13 1.99 3.63 15.29
CA LYS A 13 2.31 4.41 14.08
C LYS A 13 2.07 3.61 12.80
N VAL A 14 2.44 2.32 12.77
CA VAL A 14 2.13 1.43 11.64
C VAL A 14 0.61 1.30 11.46
N ARG A 15 -0.14 1.03 12.54
CA ARG A 15 -1.62 0.99 12.50
C ARG A 15 -2.24 2.27 11.97
N LEU A 16 -1.69 3.44 12.32
CA LEU A 16 -2.15 4.73 11.81
C LEU A 16 -2.01 4.84 10.28
N LEU A 17 -0.90 4.33 9.73
CA LEU A 17 -0.55 4.38 8.30
C LEU A 17 -1.34 3.37 7.45
N VAL A 18 -1.66 2.21 8.02
CA VAL A 18 -2.36 1.06 7.38
C VAL A 18 -3.88 1.08 7.65
N PRO A 19 -4.46 2.27 7.91
CA PRO A 19 -5.76 2.47 8.58
C PRO A 19 -6.30 1.40 9.56
N ASP A 20 -5.45 0.67 10.26
CA ASP A 20 -5.82 -0.49 11.10
C ASP A 20 -6.15 -0.09 12.56
N ARG A 21 -7.11 0.84 12.70
CA ARG A 21 -7.38 1.60 13.95
C ARG A 21 -8.57 1.08 14.76
N VAL A 22 -9.37 0.20 14.16
CA VAL A 22 -10.62 -0.29 14.76
C VAL A 22 -10.42 -1.72 15.23
N GLN A 23 -10.36 -1.93 16.54
CA GLN A 23 -10.06 -3.22 17.17
C GLN A 23 -10.93 -4.38 16.66
N THR A 24 -12.22 -4.15 16.43
CA THR A 24 -13.19 -5.19 16.02
C THR A 24 -13.04 -5.63 14.57
N GLY A 25 -12.31 -4.86 13.76
CA GLY A 25 -12.03 -5.17 12.35
C GLY A 25 -10.54 -5.09 12.07
N ALA A 26 -9.70 -5.29 13.09
CA ALA A 26 -8.27 -5.16 12.94
C ALA A 26 -7.74 -6.30 12.05
N ALA A 27 -7.02 -5.93 10.99
CA ALA A 27 -6.41 -6.91 10.10
C ALA A 27 -5.17 -7.56 10.73
N PHE A 28 -4.50 -6.85 11.64
CA PHE A 28 -3.28 -7.31 12.28
C PHE A 28 -3.36 -7.25 13.80
N THR A 29 -2.66 -8.18 14.43
CA THR A 29 -2.35 -8.20 15.86
C THR A 29 -1.05 -7.46 16.14
N ASP A 30 -0.83 -7.08 17.39
CA ASP A 30 0.40 -6.38 17.78
C ASP A 30 1.65 -7.23 17.51
N GLU A 31 1.52 -8.56 17.67
CA GLU A 31 2.59 -9.51 17.39
C GLU A 31 2.96 -9.56 15.90
N GLU A 32 1.96 -9.53 15.01
CA GLU A 32 2.17 -9.49 13.56
C GLU A 32 2.82 -8.18 13.11
N ILE A 33 2.36 -7.05 13.63
CA ILE A 33 2.98 -5.74 13.33
C ILE A 33 4.41 -5.69 13.85
N THR A 34 4.69 -6.28 15.02
CA THR A 34 6.04 -6.39 15.55
C THR A 34 6.94 -7.22 14.64
N ALA A 35 6.43 -8.32 14.09
CA ALA A 35 7.16 -9.14 13.13
C ALA A 35 7.44 -8.38 11.82
N LEU A 36 6.45 -7.65 11.29
CA LEU A 36 6.60 -6.83 10.08
C LEU A 36 7.62 -5.70 10.27
N LEU A 37 7.61 -5.04 11.44
CA LEU A 37 8.63 -4.06 11.80
C LEU A 37 10.02 -4.70 11.86
N ALA A 38 10.15 -5.89 12.46
CA ALA A 38 11.44 -6.58 12.57
C ALA A 38 12.03 -6.97 11.20
N LEU A 39 11.18 -7.35 10.24
CA LEU A 39 11.60 -7.66 8.86
C LEU A 39 12.19 -6.43 8.14
N GLU A 40 11.71 -5.25 8.49
CA GLU A 40 12.08 -3.98 7.85
C GLU A 40 13.08 -3.18 8.72
N GLY A 41 13.80 -3.87 9.61
CA GLY A 41 14.86 -3.28 10.44
C GLY A 41 14.36 -2.32 11.51
N GLY A 42 13.08 -2.38 11.87
CA GLY A 42 12.44 -1.47 12.82
C GLY A 42 11.95 -0.16 12.20
N ASP A 43 12.04 0.01 10.87
CA ASP A 43 11.51 1.21 10.22
C ASP A 43 9.98 1.19 10.14
N VAL A 44 9.36 2.28 10.62
CA VAL A 44 7.90 2.42 10.68
C VAL A 44 7.27 2.46 9.29
N TYR A 45 7.93 3.11 8.32
CA TYR A 45 7.41 3.18 6.96
C TYR A 45 7.59 1.85 6.23
N GLY A 46 8.69 1.13 6.49
CA GLY A 46 8.94 -0.21 5.99
C GLY A 46 7.91 -1.20 6.51
N GLY A 47 7.69 -1.23 7.83
CA GLY A 47 6.67 -2.07 8.45
C GLY A 47 5.25 -1.76 7.93
N ALA A 48 4.93 -0.48 7.69
CA ALA A 48 3.67 -0.09 7.06
C ALA A 48 3.57 -0.51 5.59
N ALA A 49 4.66 -0.44 4.82
CA ALA A 49 4.71 -0.93 3.44
C ALA A 49 4.48 -2.44 3.39
N ALA A 50 5.16 -3.20 4.25
CA ALA A 50 5.01 -4.65 4.36
C ALA A 50 3.57 -5.04 4.75
N ALA A 51 2.97 -4.33 5.71
CA ALA A 51 1.57 -4.53 6.07
C ALA A 51 0.60 -4.23 4.91
N CYS A 52 0.85 -3.17 4.13
CA CYS A 52 0.06 -2.88 2.93
C CYS A 52 0.18 -3.99 1.87
N ASP A 53 1.36 -4.59 1.69
CA ASP A 53 1.52 -5.71 0.75
C ASP A 53 0.76 -6.96 1.20
N VAL A 54 0.73 -7.26 2.51
CA VAL A 54 -0.07 -8.37 3.05
C VAL A 54 -1.55 -8.14 2.75
N LEU A 55 -2.07 -6.95 3.04
CA LEU A 55 -3.46 -6.59 2.71
C LEU A 55 -3.76 -6.67 1.21
N ALA A 56 -2.83 -6.22 0.36
CA ALA A 56 -3.02 -6.29 -1.08
C ALA A 56 -3.11 -7.74 -1.58
N ASN A 57 -2.32 -8.65 -1.01
CA ASN A 57 -2.37 -10.07 -1.32
C ASN A 57 -3.67 -10.72 -0.83
N ASP A 58 -4.12 -10.37 0.38
CA ASP A 58 -5.38 -10.87 0.94
C ASP A 58 -6.59 -10.42 0.10
N GLU A 59 -6.62 -9.16 -0.35
CA GLU A 59 -7.66 -8.65 -1.24
C GLU A 59 -7.60 -9.26 -2.64
N ALA A 60 -6.40 -9.53 -3.17
CA ALA A 60 -6.23 -10.26 -4.42
C ALA A 60 -6.71 -11.71 -4.31
N LEU A 61 -6.58 -12.35 -3.13
CA LEU A 61 -7.12 -13.66 -2.85
C LEU A 61 -8.65 -13.61 -2.66
N ALA A 62 -9.17 -12.63 -1.90
CA ALA A 62 -10.60 -12.43 -1.67
C ALA A 62 -11.35 -12.12 -2.97
N GLY A 63 -10.81 -11.26 -3.84
CA GLY A 63 -11.38 -10.96 -5.16
C GLY A 63 -11.44 -12.19 -6.08
N LYS A 64 -10.49 -13.12 -5.96
CA LYS A 64 -10.55 -14.42 -6.66
C LYS A 64 -11.65 -15.32 -6.10
N VAL A 65 -11.91 -15.27 -4.79
CA VAL A 65 -12.92 -16.09 -4.10
C VAL A 65 -14.36 -15.55 -4.26
N ILE A 66 -14.54 -14.23 -4.38
CA ILE A 66 -15.85 -13.55 -4.46
C ILE A 66 -16.41 -13.46 -5.90
N SER A 67 -15.62 -13.82 -6.93
CA SER A 67 -16.19 -14.05 -8.28
C SER A 67 -17.16 -15.25 -8.36
N ALA A 68 -17.33 -15.98 -7.26
CA ALA A 68 -18.40 -16.95 -7.05
C ALA A 68 -19.65 -16.28 -6.44
N ASN A 69 -20.82 -16.46 -7.08
CA ASN A 69 -22.16 -16.06 -6.64
C ASN A 69 -22.59 -14.59 -6.87
N GLY A 70 -22.02 -13.90 -7.88
CA GLY A 70 -22.66 -12.72 -8.50
C GLY A 70 -22.65 -11.41 -7.69
N VAL A 71 -22.04 -11.40 -6.51
CA VAL A 71 -21.73 -10.17 -5.76
C VAL A 71 -20.29 -9.79 -6.08
N SER A 72 -20.09 -8.75 -6.89
CA SER A 72 -18.74 -8.28 -7.25
C SER A 72 -18.31 -7.18 -6.30
N THR A 73 -17.31 -7.44 -5.47
CA THR A 73 -16.52 -6.41 -4.80
C THR A 73 -15.21 -6.27 -5.57
N ASN A 74 -14.83 -5.03 -5.91
CA ASN A 74 -13.62 -4.77 -6.68
C ASN A 74 -12.36 -4.88 -5.81
N GLY A 75 -12.04 -6.11 -5.36
CA GLY A 75 -10.83 -6.40 -4.60
C GLY A 75 -9.55 -6.06 -5.38
N VAL A 76 -9.61 -6.03 -6.71
CA VAL A 76 -8.48 -5.59 -7.56
C VAL A 76 -8.17 -4.11 -7.34
N ALA A 77 -9.18 -3.23 -7.30
CA ALA A 77 -8.96 -1.80 -7.03
C ALA A 77 -8.45 -1.55 -5.61
N VAL A 78 -8.94 -2.33 -4.63
CA VAL A 78 -8.46 -2.25 -3.24
C VAL A 78 -7.00 -2.72 -3.14
N GLY A 79 -6.65 -3.83 -3.80
CA GLY A 79 -5.28 -4.33 -3.89
C GLY A 79 -4.34 -3.32 -4.56
N GLN A 80 -4.75 -2.72 -5.68
CA GLN A 80 -3.98 -1.67 -6.37
C GLN A 80 -3.74 -0.45 -5.48
N TYR A 81 -4.74 -0.03 -4.69
CA TYR A 81 -4.60 1.07 -3.74
C TYR A 81 -3.52 0.77 -2.68
N PHE A 82 -3.52 -0.45 -2.13
CA PHE A 82 -2.53 -0.86 -1.13
C PHE A 82 -1.12 -1.02 -1.70
N SER A 83 -0.98 -1.59 -2.91
CA SER A 83 0.30 -1.67 -3.61
C SER A 83 0.89 -0.28 -3.90
N ALA A 84 0.06 0.67 -4.38
CA ALA A 84 0.50 2.05 -4.60
C ALA A 84 0.89 2.77 -3.30
N LYS A 85 0.26 2.42 -2.17
CA LYS A 85 0.66 2.91 -0.85
C LYS A 85 2.01 2.35 -0.40
N ALA A 86 2.23 1.05 -0.57
CA ALA A 86 3.49 0.40 -0.23
C ALA A 86 4.65 1.00 -1.03
N GLU A 87 4.46 1.25 -2.33
CA GLU A 87 5.45 1.93 -3.17
C GLU A 87 5.80 3.33 -2.66
N LYS A 88 4.79 4.13 -2.27
CA LYS A 88 5.03 5.48 -1.69
C LYS A 88 5.83 5.43 -0.39
N TYR A 89 5.57 4.44 0.47
CA TYR A 89 6.31 4.28 1.71
C TYR A 89 7.75 3.82 1.46
N ARG A 90 7.97 2.89 0.51
CA ARG A 90 9.32 2.49 0.08
C ARG A 90 10.09 3.63 -0.57
N ALA A 91 9.44 4.42 -1.41
CA ALA A 91 10.04 5.63 -1.99
C ALA A 91 10.47 6.61 -0.90
N ARG A 92 9.69 6.76 0.17
CA ARG A 92 10.05 7.62 1.31
C ARG A 92 11.29 7.13 2.05
N ILE A 93 11.45 5.81 2.20
CA ILE A 93 12.63 5.19 2.82
C ILE A 93 13.87 5.42 1.92
N GLY A 94 13.73 5.20 0.61
CA GLY A 94 14.81 5.43 -0.36
C GLY A 94 15.23 6.89 -0.52
N SER A 95 14.25 7.82 -0.52
CA SER A 95 14.49 9.27 -0.63
C SER A 95 15.03 9.89 0.66
N ALA A 96 14.87 9.25 1.82
CA ALA A 96 15.52 9.69 3.06
C ALA A 96 17.06 9.54 2.99
N GLY A 97 17.58 8.71 2.07
CA GLY A 97 19.01 8.59 1.77
C GLY A 97 19.51 9.44 0.60
N THR A 98 18.61 10.00 -0.23
CA THR A 98 18.96 10.79 -1.41
C THR A 98 18.08 12.02 -1.49
N ALA A 99 18.58 13.16 -1.03
CA ALA A 99 17.98 14.45 -1.32
C ALA A 99 17.99 14.68 -2.85
N GLY A 100 16.83 14.57 -3.50
CA GLY A 100 16.63 15.05 -4.88
C GLY A 100 16.23 14.00 -5.92
N GLY A 101 15.17 13.24 -5.68
CA GLY A 101 14.49 12.46 -6.73
C GLY A 101 13.12 13.06 -7.03
N GLU A 102 12.94 13.60 -8.24
CA GLU A 102 11.67 14.14 -8.71
C GLU A 102 10.55 13.10 -8.58
N TRP A 103 9.40 13.52 -8.06
CA TRP A 103 8.18 12.72 -7.97
C TRP A 103 7.58 12.50 -9.36
N VAL A 104 8.23 11.72 -10.22
CA VAL A 104 7.62 11.21 -11.45
C VAL A 104 6.80 9.97 -11.08
N GLY A 105 5.71 10.21 -10.35
CA GLY A 105 4.70 9.20 -10.12
C GLY A 105 4.06 8.81 -11.44
N VAL A 106 3.61 7.56 -11.51
CA VAL A 106 2.80 6.88 -12.53
C VAL A 106 1.57 7.65 -13.09
N ALA A 107 1.39 8.93 -12.74
CA ALA A 107 0.46 9.85 -13.38
C ALA A 107 0.97 10.35 -14.75
N SER A 108 2.29 10.51 -14.97
CA SER A 108 2.79 10.97 -16.28
C SER A 108 2.70 9.91 -17.38
N ALA A 109 2.79 8.63 -17.00
CA ALA A 109 2.65 7.51 -17.95
C ALA A 109 1.25 7.42 -18.58
N ALA A 110 0.21 8.03 -17.98
CA ALA A 110 -1.13 8.11 -18.56
C ALA A 110 -1.34 9.36 -19.43
N VAL A 111 -0.55 10.42 -19.22
CA VAL A 111 -0.64 11.66 -20.01
C VAL A 111 0.12 11.53 -21.33
N ASP A 112 1.25 10.83 -21.33
CA ASP A 112 2.11 10.71 -22.53
C ASP A 112 1.46 9.91 -23.68
N GLN A 113 0.55 8.97 -23.36
CA GLN A 113 -0.12 8.13 -24.36
C GLN A 113 -1.17 8.89 -25.19
N PHE A 114 -1.63 10.05 -24.73
CA PHE A 114 -2.66 10.84 -25.40
C PHE A 114 -2.10 11.96 -26.30
N THR A 115 -0.78 12.20 -26.25
CA THR A 115 -0.11 13.24 -27.04
C THR A 115 0.57 12.72 -28.33
N ASP A 116 0.78 11.40 -28.47
CA ASP A 116 1.55 10.83 -29.59
C ASP A 116 0.69 10.42 -30.81
N THR A 117 -0.64 10.40 -30.70
CA THR A 117 -1.53 9.92 -31.80
C THR A 117 -2.18 11.04 -32.64
N GLN A 118 -1.78 12.31 -32.51
CA GLN A 118 -2.41 13.43 -33.24
C GLN A 118 -1.43 14.27 -34.09
N ILE A 119 -0.27 13.73 -34.49
CA ILE A 119 0.59 14.38 -35.50
C ILE A 119 1.11 13.33 -36.49
N GLY A 120 0.24 12.94 -37.42
CA GLY A 120 0.58 11.98 -38.48
C GLY A 120 -0.46 11.94 -39.58
N GLY A 121 -0.98 13.09 -39.99
CA GLY A 121 -1.92 13.22 -41.09
C GLY A 121 -1.71 14.52 -41.84
N THR A 122 -0.81 14.49 -42.83
CA THR A 122 -0.74 15.50 -43.88
C THR A 122 -0.53 14.79 -45.20
N ASP A 123 -1.51 14.99 -46.09
CA ASP A 123 -1.39 14.90 -47.54
C ASP A 123 -0.21 15.74 -48.07
#